data_AF-A0A151REV3-F1
#
_entry.id   AF-A0A151REV3-F1
#
_cell.length_a   1.000
_cell.length_b   1.000
_cell.length_c   1.000
_cell.angle_alpha   90.00
_cell.angle_beta   90.00
_cell.angle_gamma   90.00
#
_symmetry.space_group_name_H-M   'P 1'
#
loop_
_entity.id
_entity.type
_entity.pdbx_description
1 polymer ?
#
loop_
_entity_poly.entity_id
_entity_poly.type
_entity_poly.pdbx_seq_one_letter_code
_entity_poly.pdbx_strand_id
1 'polypeptide(L)'
;MRLNPDKCVFSVSGGKFLGFMLSSRGIEANLDKCQAIIDMRSPSNLKEIQKLAGRLTALSRFLPCMAETSRSILGLLKKANRFQWTDECEASFQLFKKCLGTPPVLTKPTPG
;
A
#
# COMPACT_ATOMS: atom_id res chain seq x y z
N MET A 1 -12.46 27.61 -16.01
CA MET A 1 -12.22 26.25 -15.48
C MET A 1 -13.34 25.34 -15.99
N ARG A 2 -13.04 24.16 -16.54
CA ARG A 2 -14.03 23.16 -17.02
C ARG A 2 -13.86 21.86 -16.23
N LEU A 3 -14.96 21.23 -15.86
CA LEU A 3 -14.98 19.93 -15.16
C LEU A 3 -15.21 18.78 -16.15
N ASN A 4 -14.70 17.60 -15.83
CA ASN A 4 -15.00 16.36 -16.58
C ASN A 4 -16.19 15.66 -15.90
N PRO A 5 -17.39 15.63 -16.51
CA PRO A 5 -18.58 15.04 -15.91
C PRO A 5 -18.40 13.57 -15.52
N ASP A 6 -17.68 12.78 -16.33
CA ASP A 6 -17.48 11.34 -16.10
C ASP A 6 -16.62 11.04 -14.86
N LYS A 7 -15.85 12.03 -14.40
CA LYS A 7 -14.97 11.91 -13.22
C LYS A 7 -15.49 12.69 -12.02
N CYS A 8 -16.60 13.41 -12.18
CA CYS A 8 -17.19 14.21 -11.13
C CYS A 8 -18.15 13.38 -10.30
N VAL A 9 -17.96 13.40 -8.99
CA VAL A 9 -18.81 12.71 -8.03
C VAL A 9 -19.31 13.75 -7.02
N PHE A 10 -20.62 13.83 -6.82
CA PHE A 10 -21.25 14.85 -5.98
C PHE A 10 -22.17 14.21 -4.95
N SER A 11 -22.29 14.83 -3.78
CA SER A 11 -23.23 14.41 -2.72
C SER A 11 -23.07 12.95 -2.26
N VAL A 12 -21.84 12.43 -2.23
CA VAL A 12 -21.53 11.08 -1.75
C VAL A 12 -21.03 11.08 -0.31
N SER A 13 -21.36 10.04 0.44
CA SER A 13 -20.89 9.84 1.83
C SER A 13 -19.40 9.47 1.92
N GLY A 14 -18.80 9.07 0.80
CA GLY A 14 -17.38 8.79 0.66
C GLY A 14 -17.00 8.56 -0.81
N GLY A 15 -15.71 8.68 -1.13
CA GLY A 15 -15.25 8.60 -2.50
C GLY A 15 -13.73 8.59 -2.66
N LYS A 16 -13.28 8.23 -3.86
CA LYS A 16 -11.85 8.17 -4.20
C LYS A 16 -11.30 9.57 -4.46
N PHE A 17 -10.29 9.97 -3.71
CA PHE A 17 -9.64 11.28 -3.85
C PHE A 17 -8.12 11.16 -3.68
N LEU A 18 -7.36 11.69 -4.65
CA LEU A 18 -5.88 11.63 -4.68
C LEU A 18 -5.29 10.23 -4.41
N GLY A 19 -6.03 9.18 -4.77
CA GLY A 19 -5.61 7.80 -4.56
C GLY A 19 -5.82 7.26 -3.13
N PHE A 20 -6.66 7.92 -2.32
CA PHE A 20 -7.23 7.45 -1.04
C PHE A 20 -8.74 7.31 -1.16
N MET A 21 -9.35 6.66 -0.16
CA MET A 21 -10.79 6.68 0.04
C MET A 21 -11.10 7.66 1.16
N LEU A 22 -11.95 8.64 0.91
CA LEU A 22 -12.47 9.53 1.95
C LEU A 22 -13.82 9.01 2.39
N SER A 23 -14.06 8.96 3.70
CA SER A 23 -15.36 8.65 4.28
C SER A 23 -15.64 9.58 5.46
N SER A 24 -16.86 9.54 5.99
CA SER A 24 -17.20 10.24 7.23
C SER A 24 -16.34 9.83 8.43
N ARG A 25 -15.75 8.62 8.40
CA ARG A 25 -14.87 8.10 9.46
C ARG A 25 -13.44 8.64 9.37
N GLY A 26 -13.00 9.08 8.19
CA GLY A 26 -11.66 9.59 7.97
C GLY A 26 -11.09 9.23 6.59
N ILE A 27 -9.77 9.10 6.54
CA ILE A 27 -9.02 8.72 5.33
C ILE A 27 -8.74 7.22 5.39
N GLU A 28 -9.27 6.50 4.43
CA GLU A 28 -9.15 5.05 4.28
C GLU A 28 -8.17 4.71 3.15
N ALA A 29 -7.56 3.53 3.26
CA ALA A 29 -6.71 3.00 2.20
C ALA A 29 -7.52 2.77 0.93
N ASN A 30 -6.88 2.97 -0.22
CA ASN A 30 -7.54 2.63 -1.48
C ASN A 30 -7.59 1.12 -1.64
N LEU A 31 -8.82 0.57 -1.66
CA LEU A 31 -9.07 -0.87 -1.76
C LEU A 31 -8.42 -1.47 -3.01
N ASP A 32 -8.49 -0.81 -4.17
CA ASP A 32 -7.86 -1.29 -5.41
C ASP A 32 -6.34 -1.51 -5.24
N LYS A 33 -5.66 -0.59 -4.54
CA LYS A 33 -4.22 -0.68 -4.27
C LYS A 33 -3.90 -1.77 -3.26
N CYS A 34 -4.72 -1.93 -2.22
CA CYS A 34 -4.57 -3.02 -1.24
C CYS A 34 -4.75 -4.38 -1.92
N GLN A 35 -5.84 -4.52 -2.69
CA GLN A 35 -6.19 -5.76 -3.38
C GLN A 35 -5.11 -6.18 -4.37
N ALA A 36 -4.52 -5.21 -5.09
CA ALA A 36 -3.40 -5.47 -6.00
C ALA A 36 -2.14 -6.05 -5.32
N ILE A 37 -1.97 -5.89 -4.01
CA ILE A 37 -0.90 -6.51 -3.21
C ILE A 37 -1.36 -7.84 -2.61
N ILE A 38 -2.60 -7.92 -2.13
CA ILE A 38 -3.19 -9.15 -1.58
C ILE A 38 -3.19 -10.27 -2.63
N ASP A 39 -3.61 -9.97 -3.85
CA ASP A 39 -3.69 -10.92 -4.97
C ASP A 39 -2.34 -11.17 -5.65
N MET A 40 -1.31 -10.41 -5.28
CA MET A 40 0.00 -10.55 -5.89
C MET A 40 0.68 -11.85 -5.44
N ARG A 41 1.16 -12.65 -6.40
CA ARG A 41 2.06 -13.79 -6.10
C ARG A 41 3.39 -13.29 -5.53
N SER A 42 4.11 -14.16 -4.83
CA SER A 42 5.45 -13.83 -4.31
C SER A 42 6.40 -13.39 -5.44
N PRO A 43 7.13 -12.27 -5.29
CA PRO A 43 8.07 -11.78 -6.28
C PRO A 43 9.17 -12.81 -6.62
N SER A 44 9.41 -12.96 -7.91
CA SER A 44 10.37 -13.92 -8.48
C SER A 44 11.60 -13.26 -9.10
N ASN A 45 11.63 -11.92 -9.17
CA ASN A 45 12.73 -11.16 -9.73
C ASN A 45 12.81 -9.74 -9.15
N LEU A 46 13.95 -9.07 -9.40
CA LEU A 46 14.20 -7.71 -8.92
C LEU A 46 13.17 -6.68 -9.42
N LYS A 47 12.67 -6.79 -10.65
CA LYS A 47 11.66 -5.85 -11.18
C LYS A 47 10.34 -5.98 -10.41
N GLU A 48 9.95 -7.21 -10.06
CA GLU A 48 8.76 -7.46 -9.25
C GLU A 48 8.91 -6.93 -7.82
N ILE A 49 10.10 -7.03 -7.21
CA ILE A 49 10.37 -6.39 -5.91
C ILE A 49 10.30 -4.87 -6.01
N GLN A 50 10.90 -4.26 -7.04
CA GLN A 50 10.83 -2.80 -7.23
C GLN A 50 9.37 -2.34 -7.35
N LYS A 51 8.56 -3.09 -8.10
CA LYS A 51 7.12 -2.85 -8.23
C LYS A 51 6.40 -3.00 -6.89
N LEU A 52 6.72 -4.04 -6.12
CA LEU A 52 6.16 -4.25 -4.78
C LEU A 52 6.55 -3.10 -3.85
N ALA A 53 7.82 -2.69 -3.81
CA ALA A 53 8.30 -1.59 -3.00
C ALA A 53 7.55 -0.29 -3.33
N GLY A 54 7.39 0.05 -4.61
CA GLY A 54 6.61 1.23 -5.01
C GLY A 54 5.14 1.17 -4.59
N ARG A 55 4.51 -0.01 -4.66
CA ARG A 55 3.13 -0.22 -4.18
C ARG A 55 3.02 -0.07 -2.66
N LEU A 56 3.97 -0.63 -1.90
CA LEU A 56 4.03 -0.50 -0.45
C LEU A 56 4.25 0.95 -0.02
N THR A 57 5.12 1.70 -0.71
CA THR A 57 5.34 3.14 -0.45
C THR A 57 4.04 3.95 -0.59
N ALA A 58 3.19 3.63 -1.56
CA ALA A 58 1.90 4.31 -1.73
C ALA A 58 0.92 4.07 -0.56
N LEU A 59 1.11 2.98 0.19
CA LEU A 59 0.26 2.54 1.30
C LEU A 59 0.94 2.68 2.67
N SER A 60 2.12 3.30 2.73
CA SER A 60 2.96 3.31 3.93
C SER A 60 2.28 3.87 5.18
N ARG A 61 1.40 4.86 4.99
CA ARG A 61 0.58 5.46 6.06
C ARG A 61 -0.40 4.48 6.74
N PHE A 62 -0.73 3.36 6.09
CA PHE A 62 -1.69 2.36 6.55
C PHE A 62 -1.01 1.07 7.03
N LEU A 63 0.31 0.99 6.93
CA LEU A 63 1.07 -0.21 7.25
C LEU A 63 1.88 0.04 8.53
N PRO A 64 1.40 -0.40 9.70
CA PRO A 64 2.18 -0.32 10.93
C PRO A 64 3.48 -1.12 10.77
N CYS A 65 4.57 -0.63 11.38
CA CYS A 65 5.88 -1.28 11.37
C CYS A 65 6.51 -1.53 9.98
N MET A 66 6.13 -0.76 8.95
CA MET A 66 6.75 -0.84 7.61
C MET A 66 8.27 -0.86 7.65
N ALA A 67 8.89 -0.01 8.47
CA ALA A 67 10.34 0.13 8.50
C ALA A 67 11.05 -1.15 8.92
N GLU A 68 10.49 -1.92 9.85
CA GLU A 68 11.06 -3.19 10.29
C GLU A 68 10.75 -4.33 9.32
N THR A 69 9.49 -4.47 8.91
CA THR A 69 9.04 -5.58 8.07
C THR A 69 9.55 -5.48 6.64
N SER A 70 9.73 -4.26 6.10
CA SER A 70 10.22 -4.06 4.73
C SER A 70 11.73 -4.23 4.61
N ARG A 71 12.47 -4.32 5.72
CA ARG A 71 13.94 -4.39 5.70
C ARG A 71 14.46 -5.61 4.94
N SER A 72 13.82 -6.76 5.12
CA SER A 72 14.14 -8.00 4.40
C SER A 72 13.92 -7.84 2.90
N ILE A 73 12.76 -7.32 2.49
CA ILE A 73 12.39 -7.12 1.08
C ILE A 73 13.23 -6.03 0.40
N LEU A 74 13.45 -4.89 1.05
CA LEU A 74 14.26 -3.79 0.52
C LEU A 74 15.75 -4.14 0.48
N GLY A 75 16.21 -5.03 1.36
CA GLY A 75 17.56 -5.60 1.31
C GLY A 75 17.86 -6.28 -0.03
N LEU A 76 16.85 -6.92 -0.65
CA LEU A 76 16.98 -7.57 -1.96
C LEU A 76 17.20 -6.60 -3.13
N LEU A 77 16.92 -5.30 -2.95
CA LEU A 77 17.15 -4.28 -3.98
C LEU A 77 18.62 -3.83 -4.05
N LYS A 78 19.46 -4.20 -3.07
CA LYS A 78 20.87 -3.82 -3.06
C LYS A 78 21.65 -4.61 -4.12
N LYS A 79 22.41 -3.90 -4.97
CA LYS A 79 23.20 -4.46 -6.10
C LYS A 79 24.16 -5.60 -5.73
N ALA A 80 24.56 -5.72 -4.46
CA ALA A 80 25.53 -6.71 -4.01
C ALA A 80 24.93 -8.11 -3.77
N ASN A 81 23.60 -8.24 -3.68
CA ASN A 81 22.97 -9.53 -3.40
C ASN A 81 22.63 -10.30 -4.67
N ARG A 82 22.99 -11.59 -4.70
CA ARG A 82 22.31 -12.57 -5.56
C ARG A 82 20.86 -12.61 -5.08
N PHE A 83 19.93 -12.22 -5.95
CA PHE A 83 18.51 -12.21 -5.62
C PHE A 83 18.09 -13.60 -5.12
N GLN A 84 17.63 -13.66 -3.87
CA GLN A 84 17.06 -14.84 -3.26
C GLN A 84 15.85 -14.40 -2.44
N TRP A 85 14.67 -14.89 -2.82
CA TRP A 85 13.48 -14.71 -2.03
C TRP A 85 13.51 -15.71 -0.88
N THR A 86 13.87 -15.24 0.31
CA THR A 86 14.01 -16.07 1.52
C THR A 86 12.66 -16.25 2.23
N ASP A 87 12.58 -17.24 3.13
CA ASP A 87 11.40 -17.45 3.97
C ASP A 87 11.07 -16.21 4.84
N GLU A 88 12.09 -15.45 5.24
CA GLU A 88 11.91 -14.16 5.92
C GLU A 88 11.24 -13.11 5.04
N CYS A 89 11.59 -13.07 3.74
CA CYS A 89 10.94 -12.18 2.78
C CYS A 89 9.48 -12.59 2.55
N GLU A 90 9.22 -13.90 2.48
CA GLU A 90 7.86 -14.42 2.36
C GLU A 90 7.03 -14.11 3.60
N ALA A 91 7.56 -14.33 4.81
CA ALA A 91 6.90 -13.99 6.06
C ALA A 91 6.56 -12.49 6.14
N SER A 92 7.51 -11.62 5.79
CA SER A 92 7.27 -10.17 5.68
C SER A 92 6.17 -9.84 4.68
N PHE A 93 6.18 -10.48 3.51
CA PHE A 93 5.19 -10.25 2.46
C PHE A 93 3.78 -10.67 2.89
N GLN A 94 3.66 -11.84 3.54
CA GLN A 94 2.39 -12.31 4.09
C GLN A 94 1.87 -11.41 5.21
N LEU A 95 2.76 -10.87 6.05
CA LEU A 95 2.39 -9.89 7.07
C LEU A 95 1.83 -8.61 6.43
N PHE A 96 2.44 -8.11 5.36
CA PHE A 96 1.89 -6.98 4.60
C PHE A 96 0.50 -7.28 4.05
N LYS A 97 0.30 -8.45 3.44
CA LYS A 97 -1.03 -8.85 2.94
C LYS A 97 -2.07 -8.87 4.05
N LYS A 98 -1.72 -9.43 5.22
CA LYS A 98 -2.62 -9.47 6.38
C LYS A 98 -2.99 -8.06 6.85
N CYS A 99 -2.01 -7.17 7.01
CA CYS A 99 -2.28 -5.78 7.40
C CYS A 99 -3.14 -5.03 6.38
N LEU A 100 -2.92 -5.27 5.09
CA LEU A 100 -3.70 -4.65 4.02
C LEU A 100 -5.10 -5.21 3.84
N GLY A 101 -5.37 -6.42 4.36
CA GLY A 101 -6.72 -6.99 4.43
C GLY A 101 -7.62 -6.27 5.44
N THR A 102 -7.02 -5.66 6.46
CA THR A 102 -7.73 -4.86 7.47
C THR A 102 -6.97 -3.54 7.73
N PRO A 103 -6.90 -2.64 6.73
CA PRO A 103 -6.12 -1.42 6.86
C PRO A 103 -6.79 -0.47 7.88
N PRO A 104 -6.01 0.23 8.71
CA PRO A 104 -6.55 1.19 9.67
C PRO A 104 -7.17 2.39 8.96
N VAL A 105 -8.19 2.98 9.58
CA VAL A 105 -8.75 4.27 9.16
C VAL A 105 -7.94 5.38 9.82
N LEU A 106 -7.42 6.30 9.03
CA LEU A 106 -6.69 7.46 9.55
C LEU A 106 -7.68 8.58 9.87
N THR A 107 -7.62 9.09 11.10
CA THR A 107 -8.41 10.23 11.54
C THR A 107 -7.76 11.55 11.12
N LYS A 108 -8.56 12.61 11.04
CA LYS A 108 -8.05 13.97 10.81
C LYS A 108 -7.13 14.38 11.96
N PRO A 109 -5.99 15.03 11.68
CA PRO A 109 -5.16 15.62 12.74
C PRO A 109 -5.98 16.64 13.54
N THR A 110 -5.85 16.63 14.86
CA THR A 110 -6.31 17.75 15.69
C THR A 110 -5.35 18.93 15.52
N PRO A 111 -5.85 20.16 15.31
CA PRO A 111 -5.02 21.35 15.37
C PRO A 111 -4.31 21.41 16.73
N GLY A 112 -3.02 21.73 16.72
CA GLY A 112 -2.21 21.97 17.91
C GLY A 112 -2.36 23.39 18.44
#